data_AF-A0A950WNK8-F1
#
_entry.id   AF-A0A950WNK8-F1
#
_cell.length_a   1.000
_cell.length_b   1.000
_cell.length_c   1.000
_cell.angle_alpha   90.00
_cell.angle_beta   90.00
_cell.angle_gamma   90.00
#
_symmetry.space_group_name_H-M   'P 1'
#
loop_
_entity.id
_entity.type
_entity.pdbx_description
1 polymer ?
#
loop_
_entity_poly.entity_id
_entity_poly.type
_entity_poly.pdbx_seq_one_letter_code
_entity_poly.pdbx_strand_id
1 'polypeptide(L)'
;MQILALWGLWAARRGRRDYPSALETGRRFAKAAESSRNLGAIHLADRILGLTHHFIGSQSIAREFTERALRNAHHLDSSMGLGYQVETPVAMAAQLARILWVQGFPDQAMAMSAKAL
;
A
#
# COMPACT_ATOMS: atom_id res chain seq x y z
N MET A 1 12.14 -0.63 16.03
CA MET A 1 13.14 -1.23 15.11
C MET A 1 12.55 -2.26 14.14
N GLN A 2 11.78 -3.26 14.59
CA GLN A 2 11.25 -4.32 13.71
C GLN A 2 10.41 -3.83 12.51
N ILE A 3 9.54 -2.83 12.71
CA ILE A 3 8.67 -2.26 11.65
C ILE A 3 9.48 -1.65 10.51
N LEU A 4 10.50 -0.84 10.81
CA LEU A 4 11.36 -0.21 9.81
C LEU A 4 12.19 -1.24 9.02
N ALA A 5 12.70 -2.27 9.70
CA ALA A 5 13.43 -3.35 9.06
C ALA A 5 12.54 -4.15 8.09
N LEU A 6 11.31 -4.46 8.50
CA LEU A 6 10.33 -5.14 7.64
C LEU A 6 9.93 -4.28 6.43
N TRP A 7 9.76 -2.96 6.63
CA TRP A 7 9.49 -2.04 5.54
C TRP A 7 10.62 -2.01 4.51
N GLY A 8 11.88 -1.85 4.95
CA GLY A 8 13.04 -1.84 4.07
C GLY A 8 13.22 -3.15 3.31
N LEU A 9 13.01 -4.28 3.99
CA LEU A 9 13.06 -5.60 3.36
C LEU A 9 11.96 -5.78 2.30
N TRP A 10 10.74 -5.34 2.61
CA TRP A 10 9.64 -5.37 1.64
C TRP A 10 9.96 -4.51 0.40
N ALA A 11 10.46 -3.28 0.61
CA ALA A 11 10.81 -2.39 -0.48
C ALA A 11 11.89 -3.00 -1.40
N ALA A 12 12.91 -3.64 -0.82
CA ALA A 12 13.96 -4.33 -1.57
C ALA A 12 13.42 -5.54 -2.36
N ARG A 13 12.59 -6.39 -1.74
CA ARG A 13 11.97 -7.56 -2.39
C ARG A 13 11.05 -7.15 -3.54
N ARG A 14 10.21 -6.12 -3.32
CA ARG A 14 9.36 -5.51 -4.35
C ARG A 14 10.19 -4.98 -5.51
N GLY A 15 11.27 -4.23 -5.24
CA GLY A 15 12.17 -3.70 -6.27
C GLY A 15 12.83 -4.79 -7.12
N ARG A 16 13.12 -5.94 -6.52
CA ARG A 16 13.64 -7.15 -7.21
C ARG A 16 12.56 -7.99 -7.89
N ARG A 17 11.30 -7.57 -7.84
CA ARG A 17 10.13 -8.29 -8.35
C ARG A 17 9.90 -9.67 -7.71
N ASP A 18 10.47 -9.88 -6.52
CA ASP A 18 10.22 -11.07 -5.70
C ASP A 18 8.93 -10.86 -4.90
N TYR A 19 7.80 -10.88 -5.62
CA TYR A 19 6.48 -10.57 -5.06
C TYR A 19 5.99 -11.60 -4.04
N PRO A 20 6.24 -12.92 -4.18
CA PRO A 20 5.92 -13.89 -3.13
C PRO A 20 6.59 -13.55 -1.80
N SER A 21 7.90 -13.28 -1.81
CA SER A 21 8.64 -12.89 -0.61
C SER A 21 8.23 -11.51 -0.10
N ALA A 22 7.87 -10.58 -0.99
CA ALA A 22 7.33 -9.28 -0.61
C ALA A 22 6.00 -9.45 0.13
N LEU A 23 5.12 -10.35 -0.31
CA LEU A 23 3.83 -10.61 0.32
C LEU A 23 4.00 -11.17 1.72
N GLU A 24 4.90 -12.14 1.90
CA GLU A 24 5.24 -12.67 3.21
C GLU A 24 5.74 -11.57 4.16
N THR A 25 6.64 -10.71 3.66
CA THR A 25 7.17 -9.59 4.44
C THR A 25 6.07 -8.59 4.81
N GLY A 26 5.17 -8.29 3.87
CA GLY A 26 4.04 -7.40 4.09
C GLY A 26 3.08 -7.92 5.16
N ARG A 27 2.79 -9.22 5.18
CA ARG A 27 1.99 -9.84 6.26
C ARG A 27 2.68 -9.76 7.62
N ARG A 28 4.00 -10.00 7.66
CA ARG A 28 4.80 -9.85 8.88
C ARG A 28 4.81 -8.40 9.37
N PHE A 29 4.89 -7.44 8.45
CA PHE A 29 4.78 -6.02 8.75
C PHE A 29 3.42 -5.69 9.34
N ALA A 30 2.32 -6.13 8.73
CA ALA A 30 0.96 -5.90 9.23
C ALA A 30 0.78 -6.42 10.66
N LYS A 31 1.19 -7.65 10.93
CA LYS A 31 1.14 -8.24 12.28
C LYS A 31 1.96 -7.44 13.30
N ALA A 32 3.15 -6.97 12.92
CA ALA A 32 3.98 -6.15 13.80
C ALA A 32 3.37 -4.77 14.06
N ALA A 33 2.76 -4.16 13.02
CA ALA A 33 2.05 -2.90 13.13
C ALA A 33 0.87 -2.98 14.09
N GLU A 34 0.01 -3.98 13.94
CA GLU A 34 -1.12 -4.27 14.84
C GLU A 34 -0.64 -4.48 16.28
N SER A 35 0.40 -5.30 16.48
CA SER A 35 0.98 -5.58 17.80
C SER A 35 1.54 -4.32 18.48
N SER A 36 2.08 -3.38 17.69
CA SER A 36 2.60 -2.11 18.18
C SER A 36 1.53 -1.05 18.45
N ARG A 37 0.28 -1.28 18.05
CA ARG A 37 -0.83 -0.30 18.07
C ARG A 37 -0.47 1.04 17.41
N ASN A 38 0.50 1.05 16.49
CA ASN A 38 0.89 2.23 15.75
C ASN A 38 -0.03 2.39 14.54
N LEU A 39 -0.93 3.37 14.60
CA LEU A 39 -1.91 3.64 13.55
C LEU A 39 -1.24 3.91 12.20
N GLY A 40 -0.17 4.73 12.17
CA GLY A 40 0.56 5.01 10.94
C GLY A 40 1.17 3.75 10.30
N ALA A 41 1.69 2.83 11.13
CA ALA A 41 2.19 1.55 10.67
C ALA A 41 1.05 0.63 10.16
N ILE A 42 -0.11 0.63 10.83
CA ILE A 42 -1.27 -0.16 10.38
C ILE A 42 -1.76 0.33 9.00
N HIS A 43 -1.81 1.63 8.78
CA HIS A 43 -2.19 2.20 7.49
C HIS A 43 -1.14 1.97 6.40
N LEU A 44 0.15 2.02 6.75
CA LEU A 44 1.21 1.64 5.84
C LEU A 44 1.12 0.14 5.47
N ALA A 45 0.64 -0.72 6.37
CA ALA A 45 0.46 -2.13 6.09
C ALA A 45 -0.60 -2.36 4.99
N ASP A 46 -1.73 -1.65 5.07
CA ASP A 46 -2.75 -1.69 4.01
C ASP A 46 -2.17 -1.30 2.67
N ARG A 47 -1.33 -0.27 2.65
CA ARG A 47 -0.71 0.18 1.41
C ARG A 47 0.32 -0.82 0.85
N ILE A 48 1.13 -1.42 1.71
CA ILE A 48 2.09 -2.49 1.35
C ILE A 48 1.34 -3.68 0.74
N LEU A 49 0.26 -4.12 1.39
CA LEU A 49 -0.53 -5.28 0.96
C LEU A 49 -1.28 -4.96 -0.34
N GLY A 50 -1.85 -3.76 -0.47
CA GLY A 50 -2.51 -3.30 -1.70
C GLY A 50 -1.60 -3.37 -2.92
N LEU A 51 -0.39 -2.81 -2.85
CA LEU A 51 0.58 -2.90 -3.95
C LEU A 51 0.96 -4.34 -4.27
N THR A 52 1.25 -5.11 -3.23
CA THR A 52 1.77 -6.46 -3.42
C THR A 52 0.71 -7.35 -4.05
N HIS A 53 -0.55 -7.24 -3.63
CA HIS A 53 -1.68 -7.93 -4.25
C HIS A 53 -1.92 -7.48 -5.69
N HIS A 54 -1.72 -6.20 -6.01
CA HIS A 54 -1.80 -5.70 -7.38
C HIS A 54 -0.75 -6.36 -8.28
N PHE A 55 0.51 -6.44 -7.83
CA PHE A 55 1.61 -7.03 -8.61
C PHE A 55 1.46 -8.53 -8.86
N ILE A 56 0.84 -9.28 -7.95
CA ILE A 56 0.58 -10.72 -8.13
C ILE A 56 -0.76 -11.02 -8.83
N GLY A 57 -1.50 -9.98 -9.27
CA GLY A 57 -2.75 -10.14 -10.01
C GLY A 57 -4.00 -10.34 -9.15
N SER A 58 -3.91 -10.31 -7.82
CA SER A 58 -5.06 -10.41 -6.91
C SER A 58 -5.81 -9.08 -6.82
N GLN A 59 -6.38 -8.60 -7.93
CA GLN A 59 -6.91 -7.23 -8.04
C GLN A 59 -8.04 -6.91 -7.06
N SER A 60 -8.92 -7.85 -6.75
CA SER A 60 -10.00 -7.63 -5.76
C SER A 60 -9.44 -7.38 -4.35
N ILE A 61 -8.47 -8.18 -3.92
CA ILE A 61 -7.79 -7.99 -2.63
C ILE A 61 -6.97 -6.69 -2.65
N ALA A 62 -6.30 -6.42 -3.77
CA ALA A 62 -5.55 -5.18 -3.95
C ALA A 62 -6.44 -3.95 -3.79
N ARG A 63 -7.65 -3.98 -4.36
CA ARG A 63 -8.64 -2.90 -4.26
C ARG A 63 -9.02 -2.65 -2.81
N GLU A 64 -9.44 -3.68 -2.08
CA GLU A 64 -9.87 -3.56 -0.67
C GLU A 64 -8.81 -2.88 0.21
N PHE A 65 -7.56 -3.34 0.10
CA PHE A 65 -6.44 -2.76 0.83
C PHE A 65 -6.13 -1.32 0.39
N THR A 66 -6.17 -1.05 -0.91
CA THR A 66 -5.88 0.29 -1.45
C THR A 66 -6.95 1.30 -1.05
N GLU A 67 -8.23 0.91 -1.07
CA GLU A 67 -9.33 1.76 -0.61
C GLU A 67 -9.25 2.05 0.90
N ARG A 68 -8.88 1.04 1.72
CA ARG A 68 -8.61 1.23 3.14
C ARG A 68 -7.47 2.20 3.40
N ALA A 69 -6.36 2.07 2.66
CA ALA A 69 -5.23 2.97 2.77
C ALA A 69 -5.61 4.40 2.38
N LEU A 70 -6.38 4.58 1.31
CA LEU A 70 -6.82 5.89 0.82
C LEU A 70 -7.76 6.61 1.82
N ARG A 71 -8.71 5.88 2.44
CA ARG A 71 -9.60 6.46 3.48
C ARG A 71 -8.83 7.02 4.67
N ASN A 72 -7.65 6.48 4.95
CA ASN A 72 -6.84 6.81 6.12
C ASN A 72 -5.54 7.53 5.76
N ALA A 73 -5.46 8.15 4.58
CA ALA A 73 -4.24 8.77 4.07
C ALA A 73 -3.65 9.83 5.02
N HIS A 74 -4.49 10.50 5.81
CA HIS A 74 -4.10 11.51 6.81
C HIS A 74 -3.32 10.92 8.00
N HIS A 75 -3.46 9.63 8.29
CA HIS A 75 -2.72 8.96 9.37
C HIS A 75 -1.35 8.43 8.94
N LEU A 76 -1.02 8.49 7.63
CA LEU A 76 0.32 8.20 7.14
C LEU A 76 1.31 9.34 7.40
N ASP A 77 0.84 10.47 7.93
CA ASP A 77 1.66 11.67 8.04
C ASP A 77 2.66 11.63 9.21
N SER A 78 3.92 11.93 8.87
CA SER A 78 5.14 12.21 9.63
C SER A 78 5.65 11.29 10.76
N SER A 79 4.82 10.50 11.46
CA SER A 79 5.23 9.88 12.73
C SER A 79 6.27 8.75 12.64
N MET A 80 6.52 8.17 11.45
CA MET A 80 7.51 7.10 11.26
C MET A 80 8.90 7.59 10.82
N GLY A 81 9.12 8.89 10.65
CA GLY A 81 10.40 9.43 10.15
C GLY A 81 10.74 9.00 8.71
N LEU A 82 9.80 8.35 8.03
CA LEU A 82 9.87 7.93 6.63
C LEU A 82 9.35 9.03 5.68
N GLY A 83 9.15 10.25 6.16
CA GLY A 83 8.40 11.33 5.47
C GLY A 83 8.85 11.67 4.04
N TYR A 84 10.05 11.24 3.62
CA TYR A 84 10.54 11.41 2.25
C TYR A 84 10.35 10.18 1.34
N GLN A 85 9.99 9.03 1.91
CA GLN A 85 9.75 7.76 1.20
C GLN A 85 8.27 7.34 1.21
N VAL A 86 7.40 8.17 1.81
CA VAL A 86 5.98 7.89 2.07
C VAL A 86 5.11 8.48 0.98
N GLU A 87 4.80 7.60 0.05
CA GLU A 87 3.61 7.51 -0.79
C GLU A 87 2.48 8.48 -0.41
N THR A 88 2.21 9.41 -1.33
CA THR A 88 1.19 10.45 -1.21
C THR A 88 -0.22 9.91 -1.46
N PRO A 89 -1.28 10.60 -1.01
CA PRO A 89 -2.66 10.33 -1.44
C PRO A 89 -2.79 10.23 -2.96
N VAL A 90 -2.01 11.04 -3.69
CA VAL A 90 -1.87 11.01 -5.15
C VAL A 90 -1.37 9.63 -5.66
N ALA A 91 -0.31 9.08 -5.06
CA ALA A 91 0.19 7.76 -5.44
C ALA A 91 -0.82 6.64 -5.16
N MET A 92 -1.60 6.75 -4.09
CA MET A 92 -2.67 5.80 -3.77
C MET A 92 -3.85 5.92 -4.74
N ALA A 93 -4.25 7.14 -5.12
CA ALA A 93 -5.27 7.38 -6.11
C ALA A 93 -4.88 6.81 -7.48
N ALA A 94 -3.63 7.01 -7.91
CA ALA A 94 -3.10 6.44 -9.14
C ALA A 94 -3.05 4.90 -9.11
N GLN A 95 -2.74 4.30 -7.95
CA GLN A 95 -2.79 2.85 -7.78
C GLN A 95 -4.23 2.32 -7.90
N LEU A 96 -5.18 2.96 -7.20
CA LEU A 96 -6.58 2.56 -7.24
C LEU A 96 -7.15 2.68 -8.66
N ALA A 97 -6.79 3.75 -9.39
CA ALA A 97 -7.16 3.92 -10.79
C ALA A 97 -6.71 2.73 -11.66
N ARG A 98 -5.45 2.28 -11.53
CA ARG A 98 -4.93 1.12 -12.27
C ARG A 98 -5.66 -0.18 -11.91
N ILE A 99 -5.94 -0.40 -10.63
CA ILE A 99 -6.66 -1.58 -10.16
C ILE A 99 -8.07 -1.61 -10.76
N LEU A 100 -8.80 -0.49 -10.66
CA LEU A 100 -10.16 -0.34 -11.21
C LEU A 100 -10.20 -0.55 -12.72
N TRP A 101 -9.20 -0.05 -13.43
CA TRP A 101 -9.09 -0.24 -14.88
C TRP A 101 -8.98 -1.72 -15.25
N VAL A 102 -8.06 -2.46 -14.61
CA VAL A 102 -7.86 -3.89 -14.87
C VAL A 102 -9.08 -4.73 -14.48
N GLN A 103 -9.88 -4.28 -13.51
CA GLN A 103 -11.13 -4.93 -13.12
C GLN A 103 -12.33 -4.61 -14.02
N GLY A 104 -12.17 -3.76 -15.04
CA GLY A 104 -13.26 -3.40 -15.96
C GLY A 104 -14.17 -2.27 -15.47
N PHE A 105 -13.67 -1.38 -14.60
CA PHE A 105 -14.38 -0.20 -14.12
C PHE A 105 -13.77 1.11 -14.66
N PRO A 106 -13.82 1.37 -15.99
CA PRO A 106 -13.12 2.47 -16.62
C PRO A 106 -13.57 3.85 -16.10
N ASP A 107 -14.86 4.07 -15.89
CA ASP A 107 -15.37 5.35 -15.38
C ASP A 107 -14.84 5.68 -13.98
N GLN A 108 -14.83 4.66 -13.09
CA GLN A 108 -14.29 4.81 -11.74
C GLN A 108 -12.77 5.00 -11.79
N ALA A 109 -12.07 4.32 -12.70
CA ALA A 109 -10.64 4.48 -12.89
C ALA A 109 -10.28 5.91 -13.33
N MET A 110 -11.04 6.48 -14.27
CA MET A 110 -10.84 7.87 -14.73
C MET A 110 -11.10 8.88 -13.61
N ALA A 111 -12.18 8.69 -12.84
CA ALA A 111 -12.46 9.53 -11.68
C ALA A 111 -11.35 9.49 -10.62
N MET A 112 -10.73 8.32 -10.41
CA MET A 112 -9.59 8.19 -9.50
C MET A 112 -8.29 8.76 -10.08
N SER A 113 -8.07 8.63 -11.38
CA SER A 113 -6.93 9.22 -12.08
C SER A 113 -6.94 10.75 -11.99
N ALA A 114 -8.11 11.38 -12.12
CA ALA A 114 -8.26 12.83 -11.97
C ALA A 114 -7.88 13.34 -10.57
N LYS A 115 -7.99 12.52 -9.53
CA LYS A 115 -7.56 12.84 -8.16
C LYS A 115 -6.06 12.64 -7.92
N ALA A 116 -5.35 12.11 -8.91
CA ALA A 116 -3.92 11.85 -8.87
C ALA A 116 -3.10 12.88 -9.69
N LEU A 117 -3.73 13.98 -10.10
CA LEU A 117 -3.14 15.14 -10.76
C LEU A 117 -3.08 16.31 -9.78
#